data_AF-A0A6A6A5G9-F1
#
_entry.id   AF-A0A6A6A5G9-F1
#
_cell.length_a   1.000
_cell.length_b   1.000
_cell.length_c   1.000
_cell.angle_alpha   90.00
_cell.angle_beta   90.00
_cell.angle_gamma   90.00
#
_symmetry.space_group_name_H-M   'P 1'
#
loop_
_entity.id
_entity.type
_entity.pdbx_description
1 polymer ?
#
loop_
_entity_poly.entity_id
_entity_poly.type
_entity_poly.pdbx_seq_one_letter_code
_entity_poly.pdbx_strand_id
1 'polypeptide(L)'
;MKFGKHIQKRQLEIPEYAASFVDYKALKKLIKKLSSTPIIPALSESNYGLEGLDPRSSLQANKATFFFRVEREIEKVNTFYLQKEAECRLRLTTLLDKKRVMQQHPQSVSKTSSRYIALEEGLKAFSMDLNKLEQFVEVNETAFSKILKKWDKTSKVSHHLWRSLRHGLT
;
A
#
# COMPACT_ATOMS: atom_id res chain seq x y z
N MET A 1 -10.01 -14.67 7.99
CA MET A 1 -9.46 -15.07 6.66
C MET A 1 -7.94 -14.90 6.61
N LYS A 2 -7.21 -15.70 5.81
CA LYS A 2 -5.76 -15.52 5.58
C LYS A 2 -5.52 -14.27 4.72
N PHE A 3 -4.89 -13.22 5.26
CA PHE A 3 -4.68 -11.93 4.58
C PHE A 3 -4.05 -12.04 3.18
N GLY A 4 -3.10 -12.97 2.98
CA GLY A 4 -2.49 -13.17 1.66
C GLY A 4 -3.48 -13.55 0.56
N LYS A 5 -4.58 -14.25 0.87
CA LYS A 5 -5.65 -14.51 -0.10
C LYS A 5 -6.56 -13.30 -0.30
N HIS A 6 -6.74 -12.49 0.75
CA HIS A 6 -7.56 -11.29 0.69
C HIS A 6 -6.96 -10.25 -0.25
N ILE A 7 -5.67 -9.91 -0.11
CA ILE A 7 -5.00 -8.95 -1.02
C ILE A 7 -5.00 -9.44 -2.47
N GLN A 8 -4.79 -10.74 -2.71
CA GLN A 8 -4.89 -11.31 -4.06
C GLN A 8 -6.29 -11.18 -4.66
N LYS A 9 -7.33 -11.41 -3.85
CA LYS A 9 -8.71 -11.22 -4.31
C LYS A 9 -8.95 -9.76 -4.72
N ARG A 10 -8.48 -8.80 -3.92
CA ARG A 10 -8.61 -7.37 -4.23
C ARG A 10 -7.87 -6.96 -5.51
N GLN A 11 -6.69 -7.52 -5.74
CA GLN A 11 -5.95 -7.32 -7.00
C GLN A 11 -6.73 -7.83 -8.23
N LEU A 12 -7.55 -8.87 -8.09
CA LEU A 12 -8.40 -9.38 -9.17
C LEU A 12 -9.68 -8.56 -9.35
N GLU A 13 -10.22 -8.01 -8.27
CA GLU A 13 -11.42 -7.15 -8.30
C GLU A 13 -11.13 -5.77 -8.92
N ILE A 14 -9.88 -5.29 -8.85
CA ILE A 14 -9.45 -4.01 -9.43
C ILE A 14 -8.15 -4.23 -10.23
N PRO A 15 -8.21 -4.87 -11.42
CA PRO A 15 -7.03 -5.21 -12.21
C PRO A 15 -6.14 -4.01 -12.53
N GLU A 16 -6.74 -2.84 -12.75
CA GLU A 16 -6.03 -1.60 -13.04
C GLU A 16 -5.12 -1.14 -11.88
N TYR A 17 -5.37 -1.59 -10.64
CA TYR A 17 -4.58 -1.24 -9.46
C TYR A 17 -3.62 -2.36 -9.04
N ALA A 18 -3.74 -3.55 -9.66
CA ALA A 18 -3.10 -4.79 -9.21
C ALA A 18 -1.58 -4.66 -9.03
N ALA A 19 -0.90 -4.00 -9.98
CA ALA A 19 0.56 -3.80 -9.98
C ALA A 19 1.03 -2.82 -8.89
N SER A 20 0.15 -1.92 -8.45
CA SER A 20 0.44 -0.88 -7.47
C SER A 20 0.27 -1.34 -6.03
N PHE A 21 -0.46 -2.44 -5.79
CA PHE A 21 -0.54 -3.06 -4.46
C PHE A 21 0.84 -3.55 -4.00
N VAL A 22 1.08 -3.51 -2.70
CA VAL A 22 2.29 -4.08 -2.10
C VAL A 22 2.44 -5.56 -2.42
N ASP A 23 3.65 -5.98 -2.80
CA ASP A 23 4.00 -7.39 -2.98
C ASP A 23 4.23 -8.09 -1.63
N TYR A 24 3.13 -8.29 -0.92
CA TYR A 24 3.10 -8.93 0.40
C TYR A 24 3.69 -10.36 0.36
N LYS A 25 3.58 -11.05 -0.79
CA LYS A 25 4.13 -12.40 -0.95
C LYS A 25 5.65 -12.35 -1.05
N ALA A 26 6.22 -11.44 -1.84
CA ALA A 26 7.66 -11.26 -1.94
C ALA A 26 8.27 -10.80 -0.61
N LEU A 27 7.66 -9.84 0.09
CA LEU A 27 8.15 -9.40 1.40
C LEU A 27 8.16 -10.55 2.42
N LYS A 28 7.11 -11.39 2.44
CA LYS A 28 7.11 -12.60 3.28
C LYS A 28 8.23 -13.57 2.93
N LYS A 29 8.49 -13.79 1.62
CA LYS A 29 9.58 -14.65 1.16
C LYS A 29 10.94 -14.07 1.56
N LEU A 30 11.08 -12.75 1.49
CA LEU A 30 12.30 -12.05 1.89
C LEU A 30 12.62 -12.28 3.37
N ILE A 31 11.63 -12.13 4.27
CA ILE A 31 11.83 -12.45 5.70
C ILE A 31 12.35 -13.88 5.88
N LYS A 32 11.74 -14.86 5.20
CA LYS A 32 12.18 -16.27 5.28
C LYS A 32 13.62 -16.44 4.76
N LYS A 33 13.94 -15.82 3.62
CA LYS A 33 15.29 -15.88 3.02
C LYS A 33 16.34 -15.29 3.96
N LEU A 34 16.09 -14.10 4.49
CA LEU A 34 17.02 -13.41 5.38
C LEU A 34 17.21 -14.14 6.71
N SER A 35 16.16 -14.77 7.25
CA SER A 35 16.29 -15.62 8.43
C SER A 35 17.10 -16.89 8.19
N SER A 36 17.22 -17.35 6.95
CA SER A 36 17.98 -18.57 6.61
C SER A 36 19.33 -18.26 5.95
N THR A 37 19.74 -16.99 5.91
CA THR A 37 21.02 -16.59 5.31
C THR A 37 22.15 -16.88 6.30
N PRO A 38 23.18 -17.67 5.94
CA PRO A 38 24.34 -17.88 6.81
C PRO A 38 25.05 -16.55 7.06
N ILE A 39 25.36 -16.25 8.31
CA ILE A 39 26.27 -15.15 8.64
C ILE A 39 27.66 -15.65 8.28
N ILE A 40 28.26 -15.10 7.22
CA ILE A 40 29.68 -15.32 6.93
C ILE A 40 30.42 -14.20 7.66
N PRO A 41 31.15 -14.48 8.75
CA PRO A 41 31.98 -13.46 9.37
C PRO A 41 32.99 -12.96 8.32
N ALA A 42 33.09 -11.65 8.15
CA ALA A 42 34.22 -11.07 7.43
C ALA A 42 35.49 -11.52 8.16
N LEU A 43 36.49 -11.98 7.40
CA LEU A 43 37.77 -12.53 7.84
C LEU A 43 38.36 -11.74 9.03
N SER A 44 38.06 -12.17 10.26
CA SER A 44 38.80 -11.80 11.46
C SER A 44 39.17 -13.09 12.15
N GLU A 45 40.46 -13.39 12.12
CA GLU A 45 41.09 -14.47 12.86
C GLU A 45 40.69 -14.40 14.33
N SER A 46 39.77 -15.25 14.76
CA SER A 46 39.37 -15.39 16.16
C SER A 46 38.71 -16.75 16.34
N ASN A 47 39.54 -17.68 16.79
CA ASN A 47 39.24 -19.06 17.09
C ASN A 47 38.32 -19.16 18.33
N TYR A 48 37.00 -18.96 18.18
CA TYR A 48 36.01 -19.34 19.21
C TYR A 48 34.69 -19.75 18.56
N GLY A 49 34.27 -20.99 18.83
CA GLY A 49 32.87 -21.39 18.88
C GLY A 49 32.12 -21.37 17.55
N LEU A 50 31.91 -22.56 17.00
CA LEU A 50 30.86 -22.87 16.03
C LEU A 50 29.46 -22.71 16.69
N GLU A 51 29.18 -21.55 17.28
CA GLU A 51 27.88 -21.24 17.89
C GLU A 51 26.86 -21.04 16.78
N GLY A 52 25.85 -21.90 16.86
CA GLY A 52 24.90 -22.18 15.80
C GLY A 52 24.31 -20.95 15.11
N LEU A 53 24.13 -21.13 13.80
CA LEU A 53 23.23 -20.42 12.90
C LEU A 53 21.90 -20.05 13.59
N ASP A 54 21.84 -19.01 14.44
CA ASP A 54 20.57 -18.51 14.96
C ASP A 54 19.91 -17.72 13.82
N PRO A 55 18.77 -18.20 13.26
CA PRO A 55 18.05 -17.50 12.19
C PRO A 55 17.73 -16.03 12.52
N ARG A 56 17.74 -15.70 13.81
CA ARG A 56 17.48 -14.37 14.35
C ARG A 56 18.64 -13.41 14.11
N SER A 57 19.87 -13.83 14.42
CA SER A 57 21.07 -13.00 14.23
C SER A 57 21.26 -12.71 12.74
N SER A 58 21.01 -13.70 11.88
CA SER A 58 21.01 -13.54 10.43
C SER A 58 19.97 -12.51 9.96
N LEU A 59 18.75 -12.58 10.51
CA LEU A 59 17.68 -11.65 10.14
C LEU A 59 18.00 -10.21 10.57
N GLN A 60 18.52 -10.02 11.78
CA GLN A 60 18.90 -8.71 12.29
C GLN A 60 20.08 -8.10 11.52
N ALA A 61 21.10 -8.90 11.16
CA ALA A 61 22.22 -8.45 10.32
C ALA A 61 21.75 -7.95 8.94
N ASN A 62 20.64 -8.50 8.43
CA ASN A 62 20.04 -8.12 7.17
C ASN A 62 18.87 -7.12 7.30
N LYS A 63 18.75 -6.42 8.44
CA LYS A 63 17.68 -5.43 8.70
C LYS A 63 17.57 -4.40 7.58
N ALA A 64 18.68 -3.79 7.18
CA ALA A 64 18.71 -2.77 6.14
C ALA A 64 18.11 -3.27 4.81
N THR A 65 18.46 -4.49 4.39
CA THR A 65 17.95 -5.12 3.16
C THR A 65 16.43 -5.27 3.17
N PHE A 66 15.85 -5.67 4.32
CA PHE A 66 14.40 -5.79 4.43
C PHE A 66 13.70 -4.43 4.40
N PHE A 67 14.18 -3.46 5.19
CA PHE A 67 13.55 -2.14 5.28
C PHE A 67 13.68 -1.35 3.97
N PHE A 68 14.81 -1.46 3.28
CA PHE A 68 14.96 -0.90 1.93
C PHE A 68 13.88 -1.44 0.98
N ARG A 69 13.60 -2.74 1.02
CA ARG A 69 12.53 -3.32 0.17
C ARG A 69 11.15 -2.84 0.58
N VAL A 70 10.89 -2.66 1.88
CA VAL A 70 9.63 -2.11 2.40
C VAL A 70 9.44 -0.66 1.95
N GLU A 71 10.46 0.18 2.09
CA GLU A 71 10.46 1.58 1.64
C GLU A 71 10.16 1.67 0.15
N ARG A 72 10.78 0.82 -0.68
CA ARG A 72 10.48 0.77 -2.11
C ARG A 72 9.03 0.42 -2.42
N GLU A 73 8.41 -0.47 -1.63
CA GLU A 73 6.99 -0.79 -1.77
C GLU A 73 6.09 0.34 -1.28
N ILE A 74 6.46 1.05 -0.21
CA ILE A 74 5.74 2.24 0.27
C ILE A 74 5.77 3.33 -0.79
N GLU A 75 6.93 3.64 -1.36
CA GLU A 75 7.08 4.66 -2.40
C GLU A 75 6.24 4.33 -3.64
N LYS A 76 6.20 3.05 -4.04
CA LYS A 76 5.33 2.58 -5.14
C LYS A 76 3.85 2.83 -4.84
N VAL A 77 3.38 2.43 -3.66
CA VAL A 77 1.98 2.61 -3.23
C VAL A 77 1.64 4.11 -3.14
N ASN A 78 2.52 4.91 -2.56
CA ASN A 78 2.32 6.36 -2.39
C ASN A 78 2.29 7.08 -3.74
N THR A 79 3.21 6.76 -4.65
CA THR A 79 3.24 7.35 -6.00
C THR A 79 1.90 7.12 -6.71
N PHE A 80 1.39 5.89 -6.64
CA PHE A 80 0.10 5.55 -7.22
C PHE A 80 -1.07 6.28 -6.52
N TYR A 81 -1.08 6.32 -5.19
CA TYR A 81 -2.10 7.02 -4.42
C TYR A 81 -2.17 8.50 -4.78
N LEU A 82 -1.02 9.20 -4.77
CA LEU A 82 -0.96 10.64 -5.07
C LEU A 82 -1.44 10.94 -6.49
N GLN A 83 -1.08 10.09 -7.45
CA GLN A 83 -1.59 10.21 -8.81
C GLN A 83 -3.12 10.07 -8.84
N LYS A 84 -3.68 9.03 -8.21
CA LYS A 84 -5.14 8.80 -8.20
C LYS A 84 -5.90 9.87 -7.42
N GLU A 85 -5.32 10.39 -6.35
CA GLU A 85 -5.88 11.50 -5.60
C GLU A 85 -5.99 12.76 -6.47
N ALA A 86 -4.93 13.08 -7.23
CA ALA A 86 -4.93 14.20 -8.16
C ALA A 86 -5.98 14.04 -9.28
N GLU A 87 -6.09 12.83 -9.85
CA GLU A 87 -7.13 12.49 -10.84
C GLU A 87 -8.54 12.66 -10.25
N CYS A 88 -8.76 12.17 -9.03
CA CYS A 88 -10.05 12.30 -8.34
C CYS A 88 -10.40 13.77 -8.06
N ARG A 89 -9.42 14.56 -7.61
CA ARG A 89 -9.60 15.99 -7.32
C ARG A 89 -9.99 16.76 -8.58
N LEU A 90 -9.30 16.54 -9.69
CA LEU A 90 -9.62 17.17 -10.98
C LEU A 90 -11.02 16.78 -11.47
N ARG A 91 -11.37 15.49 -11.35
CA ARG A 91 -12.69 14.98 -11.74
C ARG A 91 -13.81 15.60 -10.91
N LEU A 92 -13.61 15.72 -9.60
CA LEU A 92 -14.58 16.36 -8.70
C LEU A 92 -14.79 17.83 -9.07
N THR A 93 -13.71 18.60 -9.25
CA THR A 93 -13.80 20.01 -9.67
C THR A 93 -14.62 20.16 -10.94
N THR A 94 -14.33 19.33 -11.95
CA THR A 94 -15.07 19.34 -13.23
C THR A 94 -16.56 19.03 -13.06
N LEU A 95 -16.92 18.05 -12.22
CA LEU A 95 -18.31 17.67 -11.96
C LEU A 95 -19.05 18.78 -11.19
N LEU A 96 -18.38 19.42 -10.23
CA LEU A 96 -18.95 20.53 -9.47
C LEU A 96 -19.18 21.78 -10.34
N ASP A 97 -18.25 22.08 -11.25
CA ASP A 97 -18.43 23.20 -12.19
C ASP A 97 -19.59 22.95 -13.15
N LYS A 98 -19.71 21.72 -13.69
CA LYS A 98 -20.88 21.32 -14.48
C LYS A 98 -22.19 21.49 -13.71
N LYS A 99 -22.21 21.04 -12.44
CA LYS A 99 -23.37 21.23 -11.55
C LYS A 99 -23.70 22.71 -11.36
N ARG A 100 -22.69 23.56 -11.11
CA ARG A 100 -22.88 25.00 -10.90
C ARG A 100 -23.48 25.68 -12.13
N VAL A 101 -22.94 25.40 -13.32
CA VAL A 101 -23.46 25.96 -14.59
C VAL A 101 -24.92 25.54 -14.82
N MET A 102 -25.27 24.29 -14.49
CA MET A 102 -26.65 23.82 -14.60
C MET A 102 -27.58 24.51 -13.61
N GLN A 103 -27.12 24.78 -12.38
CA GLN A 103 -27.91 25.50 -11.38
C GLN A 103 -28.14 26.97 -11.74
N GLN A 104 -27.26 27.59 -12.52
CA GLN A 104 -27.41 28.97 -13.00
C GLN A 104 -28.45 29.12 -14.11
N HIS A 105 -28.78 28.03 -14.83
CA HIS A 105 -29.78 28.02 -15.90
C HIS A 105 -30.93 27.01 -15.65
N PRO A 106 -31.67 27.14 -14.53
CA PRO A 106 -32.62 26.13 -14.07
C PRO A 106 -33.78 25.89 -15.03
N GLN A 107 -34.18 26.90 -15.82
CA GLN A 107 -35.21 26.78 -16.85
C GLN A 107 -34.83 25.82 -18.00
N SER A 108 -33.55 25.45 -18.14
CA SER A 108 -33.04 24.54 -19.16
C SER A 108 -32.76 23.12 -18.66
N VAL A 109 -32.96 22.86 -17.36
CA VAL A 109 -32.48 21.64 -16.69
C VAL A 109 -33.67 20.83 -16.15
N SER A 110 -34.22 19.97 -17.01
CA SER A 110 -35.10 18.89 -16.57
C SER A 110 -34.27 17.72 -16.02
N LYS A 111 -34.82 16.97 -15.07
CA LYS A 111 -34.25 15.68 -14.59
C LYS A 111 -34.16 14.63 -15.70
N THR A 112 -34.92 14.80 -16.78
CA THR A 112 -34.86 13.93 -17.97
C THR A 112 -33.88 14.44 -19.04
N SER A 113 -33.26 15.60 -18.83
CA SER A 113 -32.31 16.15 -19.80
C SER A 113 -31.03 15.31 -19.85
N SER A 114 -30.48 15.14 -21.05
CA SER A 114 -29.21 14.42 -21.26
C SER A 114 -28.06 14.98 -20.43
N ARG A 115 -28.03 16.30 -20.21
CA ARG A 115 -27.02 16.97 -19.37
C ARG A 115 -27.13 16.55 -17.91
N TYR A 116 -28.35 16.43 -17.38
CA TYR A 116 -28.58 15.99 -16.00
C TYR A 116 -28.19 14.52 -15.82
N ILE A 117 -28.64 13.66 -16.73
CA ILE A 117 -28.32 12.23 -16.71
C ILE A 117 -26.80 12.01 -16.74
N ALA A 118 -26.09 12.69 -17.66
CA ALA A 118 -24.64 12.59 -17.78
C ALA A 118 -23.89 13.09 -16.51
N LEU A 119 -24.41 14.13 -15.84
CA LEU A 119 -23.84 14.59 -14.57
C LEU A 119 -24.06 13.57 -13.44
N GLU A 120 -25.27 13.00 -13.36
CA GLU A 120 -25.61 11.99 -12.35
C GLU A 120 -24.77 10.72 -12.54
N GLU A 121 -24.64 10.22 -13.76
CA GLU A 121 -23.77 9.10 -14.11
C GLU A 121 -22.30 9.42 -13.80
N GLY A 122 -21.85 10.63 -14.11
CA GLY A 122 -20.51 11.11 -13.80
C GLY A 122 -20.19 11.08 -12.31
N LEU A 123 -21.15 11.49 -11.46
CA LEU A 123 -21.05 11.44 -10.00
C LEU A 123 -21.10 10.01 -9.46
N LYS A 124 -21.94 9.14 -10.03
CA LYS A 124 -21.99 7.70 -9.66
C LYS A 124 -20.66 7.02 -9.97
N ALA A 125 -20.13 7.22 -11.17
CA ALA A 125 -18.82 6.69 -11.56
C ALA A 125 -17.69 7.24 -10.67
N PHE A 126 -17.73 8.54 -10.34
CA PHE A 126 -16.76 9.13 -9.41
C PHE A 126 -16.82 8.50 -8.00
N SER A 127 -18.02 8.22 -7.48
CA SER A 127 -18.18 7.50 -6.21
C SER A 127 -17.59 6.08 -6.27
N MET A 128 -17.76 5.37 -7.40
CA MET A 128 -17.12 4.07 -7.60
C MET A 128 -15.59 4.17 -7.61
N ASP A 129 -15.03 5.20 -8.23
CA ASP A 129 -13.58 5.44 -8.24
C ASP A 129 -13.04 5.74 -6.84
N LEU A 130 -13.75 6.55 -6.04
CA LEU A 130 -13.38 6.80 -4.65
C LEU A 130 -13.39 5.52 -3.81
N ASN A 131 -14.43 4.70 -3.94
CA ASN A 131 -14.51 3.41 -3.24
C ASN A 131 -13.35 2.48 -3.59
N LYS A 132 -12.91 2.46 -4.86
CA LYS A 132 -11.73 1.69 -5.29
C LYS A 132 -10.45 2.21 -4.63
N LEU A 133 -10.27 3.53 -4.59
CA LEU A 133 -9.10 4.17 -3.98
C LEU A 133 -9.06 3.97 -2.46
N GLU A 134 -10.20 4.06 -1.78
CA GLU A 134 -10.33 3.76 -0.35
C GLU A 134 -9.91 2.33 -0.05
N GLN A 135 -10.48 1.35 -0.76
CA GLN A 135 -10.12 -0.07 -0.60
C GLN A 135 -8.63 -0.32 -0.87
N PHE A 136 -8.05 0.40 -1.85
CA PHE A 136 -6.61 0.33 -2.11
C PHE A 136 -5.80 0.78 -0.90
N VAL A 137 -6.13 1.93 -0.30
CA VAL A 137 -5.45 2.47 0.88
C VAL A 137 -5.56 1.49 2.06
N GLU A 138 -6.77 1.04 2.39
CA GLU A 138 -7.03 0.15 3.53
C GLU A 138 -6.23 -1.16 3.45
N VAL A 139 -6.21 -1.78 2.26
CA VAL A 139 -5.54 -3.06 2.03
C VAL A 139 -4.02 -2.90 2.12
N ASN A 140 -3.47 -1.81 1.55
CA ASN A 140 -2.03 -1.55 1.64
C ASN A 140 -1.59 -1.19 3.06
N GLU A 141 -2.33 -0.36 3.79
CA GLU A 141 -2.06 -0.06 5.20
C GLU A 141 -2.04 -1.36 6.03
N THR A 142 -3.06 -2.20 5.83
CA THR A 142 -3.17 -3.49 6.50
C THR A 142 -1.98 -4.41 6.16
N ALA A 143 -1.54 -4.42 4.91
CA ALA A 143 -0.41 -5.22 4.46
C ALA A 143 0.91 -4.78 5.11
N PHE A 144 1.18 -3.47 5.14
CA PHE A 144 2.37 -2.92 5.80
C PHE A 144 2.35 -3.19 7.31
N SER A 145 1.21 -2.96 7.97
CA SER A 145 1.05 -3.29 9.39
C SER A 145 1.34 -4.77 9.67
N LYS A 146 0.83 -5.67 8.82
CA LYS A 146 1.03 -7.12 8.98
C LYS A 146 2.45 -7.57 8.68
N ILE A 147 3.13 -6.99 7.69
CA ILE A 147 4.50 -7.40 7.35
C ILE A 147 5.50 -6.89 8.39
N LEU A 148 5.32 -5.68 8.91
CA LEU A 148 6.14 -5.15 10.00
C LEU A 148 5.93 -5.96 11.29
N LYS A 149 4.69 -6.24 11.67
CA LYS A 149 4.39 -7.14 12.80
C LYS A 149 4.98 -8.54 12.62
N LYS A 150 5.08 -9.03 11.38
CA LYS A 150 5.74 -10.31 11.08
C LYS A 150 7.25 -10.21 11.31
N TRP A 151 7.87 -9.14 10.82
CA TRP A 151 9.29 -8.87 11.06
C TRP A 151 9.61 -8.84 12.57
N ASP A 152 8.85 -8.07 13.36
CA ASP A 152 9.08 -7.94 14.81
C ASP A 152 8.98 -9.28 15.53
N LYS A 153 7.95 -10.07 15.20
CA LYS A 153 7.77 -11.43 15.76
C LYS A 153 8.91 -12.38 15.39
N THR A 154 9.45 -12.29 14.18
CA THR A 154 10.53 -13.17 13.73
C THR A 154 11.89 -12.72 14.25
N SER A 155 12.10 -11.41 14.45
CA SER A 155 13.36 -10.84 14.96
C SER A 155 13.44 -10.75 16.49
N LYS A 156 12.30 -10.91 17.21
CA LYS A 156 12.15 -10.70 18.67
C LYS A 156 12.59 -9.31 19.18
N VAL A 157 12.76 -8.35 18.29
CA VAL A 157 13.02 -6.95 18.65
C VAL A 157 11.69 -6.22 18.67
N SER A 158 11.24 -5.82 19.86
CA SER A 158 10.11 -4.90 20.01
C SER A 158 10.57 -3.50 19.61
N HIS A 159 10.49 -3.16 18.33
CA HIS A 159 10.80 -1.81 17.90
C HIS A 159 9.51 -1.03 17.70
N HIS A 160 9.43 0.17 18.29
CA HIS A 160 8.30 1.09 18.20
C HIS A 160 8.16 1.75 16.80
N LEU A 161 8.52 1.02 15.73
CA LEU A 161 8.68 1.53 14.35
C LEU A 161 7.38 2.08 13.76
N TRP A 162 6.23 1.58 14.20
CA TRP A 162 4.95 2.09 13.72
C TRP A 162 4.68 3.54 14.15
N ARG A 163 5.23 3.99 15.28
CA ARG A 163 5.12 5.41 15.69
C ARG A 163 5.97 6.32 14.79
N SER A 164 7.19 5.92 14.43
CA SER A 164 8.05 6.73 13.54
C SER A 164 7.50 6.84 12.12
N LEU A 165 6.93 5.78 11.55
CA LEU A 165 6.45 5.79 10.16
C LEU A 165 5.12 6.54 9.97
N ARG A 166 4.27 6.62 11.02
CA ARG A 166 3.02 7.40 10.97
C ARG A 166 3.27 8.92 10.89
N HIS A 167 4.36 9.41 11.48
CA HIS A 167 4.71 10.84 11.47
C HIS A 167 5.39 11.31 10.18
N GLY A 168 5.77 10.41 9.26
CA GLY A 168 6.33 10.77 7.95
C GLY A 168 5.29 10.78 6.81
N LEU A 169 4.01 10.59 7.13
CA LEU A 169 2.88 10.53 6.17
C LEU A 169 1.83 11.64 6.41
N THR A 170 2.16 12.64 7.23
CA THR A 170 1.43 13.91 7.37
C THR A 170 2.24 15.03 6.78
#